data_AF-A0A1V5TXG9-F1
#
_entry.id   AF-A0A1V5TXG9-F1
#
_cell.length_a   1.000
_cell.length_b   1.000
_cell.length_c   1.000
_cell.angle_alpha   90.00
_cell.angle_beta   90.00
_cell.angle_gamma   90.00
#
_symmetry.space_group_name_H-M   'P 1'
#
loop_
_entity.id
_entity.type
_entity.pdbx_description
1 polymer ?
#
loop_
_entity_poly.entity_id
_entity_poly.type
_entity_poly.pdbx_seq_one_letter_code
_entity_poly.pdbx_strand_id
1 'polypeptide(L)'
;MDKTIKTVRTFYLYVVSLLSLIFLAIGIGNLANTTLKATIFKEAEKRDYSVCYNYPYYISSVDLKNLEGLTVDQNEKIESMIRDYEAWQETNTGEACYRSERENRIVNSLTMILIALPLYIFHWAIIKKEKKENED
;
A
#
# COMPACT_ATOMS: atom_id res chain seq x y z
N MET A 1 26.71 35.15 5.61
CA MET A 1 25.53 34.71 4.84
C MET A 1 24.48 35.79 4.99
N ASP A 2 23.84 36.22 3.90
CA ASP A 2 22.81 37.25 3.97
C ASP A 2 21.67 36.82 4.92
N LYS A 3 21.09 37.76 5.67
CA LYS A 3 20.02 37.52 6.65
C LYS A 3 18.84 36.80 6.00
N THR A 4 18.51 37.20 4.78
CA THR A 4 17.47 36.58 3.96
C THR A 4 17.76 35.11 3.69
N ILE A 5 18.99 34.78 3.31
CA ILE A 5 19.41 33.39 3.03
C ILE A 5 19.32 32.54 4.31
N LYS A 6 19.70 33.08 5.47
CA LYS A 6 19.57 32.38 6.77
C LYS A 6 18.10 32.06 7.06
N THR A 7 17.20 33.04 6.92
CA THR A 7 15.77 32.83 7.15
C THR A 7 15.16 31.80 6.20
N VAL A 8 15.47 31.87 4.91
CA VAL A 8 14.97 30.92 3.90
C VAL A 8 15.44 29.51 4.20
N ARG A 9 16.73 29.33 4.53
CA ARG A 9 17.30 28.03 4.91
C ARG A 9 16.62 27.47 6.17
N THR A 10 16.45 28.29 7.20
CA THR A 10 15.78 27.84 8.44
C THR A 10 14.35 27.40 8.16
N PHE A 11 13.59 28.19 7.39
CA PHE A 11 12.24 27.83 7.00
C PHE A 11 12.19 26.49 6.24
N TYR A 12 13.08 26.31 5.26
CA TYR A 12 13.23 25.04 4.53
C TYR A 12 13.47 23.85 5.47
N LEU A 13 14.42 23.97 6.41
CA LEU A 13 14.73 22.88 7.34
C LEU A 13 13.50 22.49 8.17
N TYR A 14 12.76 23.46 8.70
CA TYR A 14 11.55 23.18 9.48
C TYR A 14 10.43 22.55 8.64
N VAL A 15 10.21 23.02 7.41
CA VAL A 15 9.21 22.45 6.51
C VAL A 15 9.55 21.00 6.18
N VAL A 16 10.81 20.71 5.82
CA VAL A 16 11.23 19.34 5.50
C VAL A 16 11.16 18.43 6.73
N SER A 17 11.58 18.91 7.91
CA SER A 17 11.43 18.16 9.16
C SER A 17 9.97 17.85 9.47
N LEU A 18 9.06 18.82 9.31
CA LEU A 18 7.63 18.62 9.55
C LEU A 18 7.03 17.61 8.58
N LEU A 19 7.28 17.77 7.28
CA LEU A 19 6.78 16.84 6.25
C LEU A 19 7.31 15.43 6.49
N SER A 20 8.60 15.29 6.79
CA SER A 20 9.22 14.00 7.12
C SER A 20 8.55 13.36 8.34
N LEU A 21 8.24 14.14 9.38
CA LEU A 21 7.56 13.64 10.56
C LEU A 21 6.12 13.18 10.26
N ILE A 22 5.39 13.89 9.41
CA ILE A 22 4.04 13.50 8.96
C ILE A 22 4.09 12.16 8.22
N PHE A 23 4.99 12.01 7.25
CA PHE A 23 5.16 10.74 6.53
C PHE A 23 5.59 9.61 7.46
N LEU A 24 6.49 9.88 8.40
CA LEU A 24 6.89 8.89 9.40
C LEU A 24 5.68 8.43 10.24
N ALA A 25 4.84 9.36 10.70
CA ALA A 25 3.63 9.05 11.47
C ALA A 25 2.62 8.23 10.66
N ILE A 26 2.39 8.59 9.39
CA ILE A 26 1.50 7.85 8.48
C ILE A 26 2.03 6.43 8.25
N GLY A 27 3.32 6.29 7.96
CA GLY A 27 3.95 4.98 7.74
C GLY A 27 3.82 4.07 8.97
N ILE A 28 4.10 4.58 10.17
CA ILE A 28 3.94 3.84 11.42
C ILE A 28 2.47 3.46 11.66
N GLY A 29 1.55 4.41 11.46
CA GLY A 29 0.12 4.19 11.64
C GLY A 29 -0.43 3.10 10.70
N ASN A 30 -0.02 3.13 9.43
CA ASN A 30 -0.41 2.12 8.45
C ASN A 30 0.15 0.73 8.78
N LEU A 31 1.42 0.66 9.23
CA LEU A 31 2.04 -0.59 9.64
C LEU A 31 1.32 -1.19 10.85
N ALA A 32 1.02 -0.37 11.85
CA ALA A 32 0.27 -0.80 13.04
C ALA A 32 -1.14 -1.27 12.67
N ASN A 33 -1.86 -0.51 11.85
CA ASN A 33 -3.21 -0.86 11.38
C ASN A 33 -3.21 -2.19 10.62
N THR A 34 -2.27 -2.38 9.69
CA THR A 34 -2.14 -3.63 8.91
C THR A 34 -1.83 -4.82 9.83
N THR A 35 -0.92 -4.64 10.79
CA THR A 35 -0.54 -5.69 11.75
C THR A 35 -1.72 -6.07 12.67
N LEU A 36 -2.47 -5.09 13.17
CA LEU A 36 -3.64 -5.32 14.01
C LEU A 36 -4.74 -6.05 13.24
N LYS A 37 -5.01 -5.66 11.99
CA LYS A 37 -5.97 -6.35 11.12
C LYS A 37 -5.57 -7.80 10.85
N ALA A 38 -4.30 -8.05 10.55
CA ALA A 38 -3.81 -9.40 10.25
C ALA A 38 -3.83 -10.36 11.46
N THR A 39 -3.65 -9.84 12.68
CA THR A 39 -3.47 -10.66 13.88
C THR A 39 -4.71 -10.72 14.77
N ILE A 40 -5.36 -9.58 15.01
CA ILE A 40 -6.47 -9.44 15.96
C ILE A 40 -7.80 -9.28 15.22
N PHE A 41 -7.87 -8.45 14.17
CA PHE A 41 -9.11 -8.09 13.48
C PHE A 41 -9.21 -8.70 12.07
N LYS A 42 -9.09 -10.03 11.97
CA LYS A 42 -9.02 -10.76 10.68
C LYS A 42 -10.24 -10.50 9.78
N GLU A 43 -11.44 -10.34 10.34
CA GLU A 43 -12.62 -10.01 9.54
C GLU A 43 -12.57 -8.58 8.97
N ALA A 44 -11.95 -7.65 9.70
CA ALA A 44 -11.71 -6.31 9.21
C ALA A 44 -10.63 -6.29 8.12
N GLU A 45 -9.65 -7.19 8.18
CA GLU A 45 -8.68 -7.41 7.09
C GLU A 45 -9.39 -7.85 5.81
N LYS A 46 -10.16 -8.93 5.89
CA LYS A 46 -10.91 -9.49 4.75
C LYS A 46 -11.74 -8.41 4.07
N ARG A 47 -12.51 -7.64 4.85
CA ARG A 47 -13.38 -6.58 4.31
C ARG A 47 -12.62 -5.39 3.68
N ASP A 48 -11.37 -5.15 4.07
CA ASP A 48 -10.56 -4.02 3.58
C ASP A 48 -10.03 -4.26 2.15
N TYR A 49 -9.92 -5.52 1.74
CA TYR A 49 -9.32 -5.91 0.46
C TYR A 49 -10.39 -6.23 -0.58
N SER A 50 -11.13 -5.19 -1.00
CA SER A 50 -12.20 -5.30 -2.01
C SER A 50 -11.72 -5.88 -3.35
N VAL A 51 -10.44 -5.70 -3.69
CA VAL A 51 -9.80 -6.29 -4.86
C VAL A 51 -9.83 -7.83 -4.85
N CYS A 52 -9.75 -8.44 -3.67
CA CYS A 52 -9.80 -9.90 -3.50
C CYS A 52 -11.20 -10.50 -3.72
N TYR A 53 -12.19 -9.64 -3.98
CA TYR A 53 -13.56 -10.01 -4.34
C TYR A 53 -13.96 -9.49 -5.73
N ASN A 54 -13.10 -8.73 -6.42
CA ASN A 54 -13.45 -8.14 -7.71
C ASN A 54 -13.25 -9.15 -8.84
N TYR A 55 -14.36 -9.56 -9.43
CA TYR A 55 -14.43 -10.56 -10.48
C TYR A 55 -14.15 -9.92 -11.86
N PRO A 56 -13.25 -10.46 -12.69
CA PRO A 56 -12.94 -9.88 -14.01
C PRO A 56 -14.07 -10.05 -15.06
N TYR A 57 -15.00 -10.98 -14.83
CA TYR A 57 -16.16 -11.29 -15.69
C TYR A 57 -17.50 -11.17 -14.96
N TYR A 58 -18.50 -10.59 -15.60
CA TYR A 58 -19.86 -10.46 -15.04
C TYR A 58 -20.70 -11.76 -15.11
N ILE A 59 -20.22 -12.80 -15.80
CA ILE A 59 -20.95 -14.06 -16.04
C ILE A 59 -20.29 -15.17 -15.23
N SER A 60 -21.07 -15.92 -14.45
CA SER A 60 -20.55 -17.02 -13.64
C SER A 60 -20.10 -18.19 -14.52
N SER A 61 -19.10 -18.96 -14.07
CA SER A 61 -18.65 -20.16 -14.77
C SER A 61 -19.75 -21.22 -14.89
N VAL A 62 -20.73 -21.21 -13.98
CA VAL A 62 -21.92 -22.06 -14.02
C VAL A 62 -22.85 -21.65 -15.16
N ASP A 63 -23.08 -20.36 -15.36
CA ASP A 63 -23.91 -19.85 -16.46
C ASP A 63 -23.29 -20.16 -17.82
N LEU A 64 -21.96 -20.07 -17.92
CA LEU A 64 -21.20 -20.40 -19.14
C LEU A 64 -21.29 -21.90 -19.49
N LYS A 65 -21.26 -22.80 -18.49
CA LYS A 65 -21.35 -24.25 -18.69
C LYS A 65 -22.74 -24.71 -19.13
N ASN A 66 -23.78 -23.91 -18.90
CA ASN A 66 -25.17 -24.23 -19.21
C ASN A 66 -25.64 -23.66 -20.56
N LEU A 67 -24.75 -23.08 -21.37
CA LEU A 67 -25.10 -22.56 -22.69
C LEU A 67 -25.32 -23.72 -23.67
N GLU A 68 -26.50 -23.76 -24.29
CA GLU A 68 -26.86 -24.75 -25.32
C GLU A 68 -26.74 -24.17 -26.74
N GLY A 69 -26.63 -25.05 -27.75
CA GLY A 69 -26.60 -24.64 -29.17
C GLY A 69 -25.26 -24.09 -29.67
N LEU A 70 -24.18 -24.34 -28.94
CA LEU A 70 -22.83 -23.87 -29.28
C LEU A 70 -22.17 -24.73 -30.36
N THR A 71 -21.35 -24.09 -31.21
CA THR A 71 -20.43 -24.80 -32.11
C THR A 71 -19.25 -25.38 -31.33
N VAL A 72 -18.52 -26.32 -31.94
CA VAL A 72 -17.31 -26.93 -31.32
C VAL A 72 -16.27 -25.86 -30.95
N ASP A 73 -16.00 -24.89 -31.83
CA ASP A 73 -15.07 -23.79 -31.58
C ASP A 73 -15.53 -22.87 -30.42
N GLN A 74 -16.84 -22.68 -30.27
CA GLN A 74 -17.40 -21.90 -29.17
C GLN A 74 -17.27 -22.63 -27.81
N ASN A 75 -17.49 -23.95 -27.80
CA ASN A 75 -17.29 -24.77 -26.60
C ASN A 75 -15.83 -24.75 -26.14
N GLU A 76 -14.87 -24.93 -27.04
CA GLU A 76 -13.44 -24.90 -26.71
C GLU A 76 -13.02 -23.55 -26.10
N LYS A 77 -13.54 -22.44 -26.64
CA LYS A 77 -13.29 -21.08 -26.09
C LYS A 77 -13.87 -20.92 -24.69
N ILE A 78 -15.10 -21.37 -24.46
CA ILE A 78 -15.75 -21.28 -23.14
C ILE A 78 -14.99 -22.12 -22.11
N GLU A 79 -14.57 -23.33 -22.47
CA GLU A 79 -13.75 -24.16 -21.58
C GLU A 79 -12.41 -23.50 -21.26
N SER A 80 -11.76 -22.85 -22.23
CA SER A 80 -10.54 -22.07 -21.98
C SER A 80 -10.79 -20.94 -21.00
N MET A 81 -11.86 -20.17 -21.20
CA MET A 81 -12.22 -19.07 -20.30
C MET A 81 -12.49 -19.56 -18.87
N ILE A 82 -13.14 -20.71 -18.71
CA ILE A 82 -13.39 -21.31 -17.39
C ILE A 82 -12.08 -21.72 -16.72
N ARG A 83 -11.16 -22.38 -17.45
CA ARG A 83 -9.86 -22.77 -16.90
C ARG A 83 -9.02 -21.57 -16.48
N ASP A 84 -8.95 -20.55 -17.33
CA ASP A 84 -8.22 -19.31 -17.03
C ASP A 84 -8.81 -18.61 -15.81
N TYR A 85 -10.14 -18.65 -15.67
CA TYR A 85 -10.84 -18.11 -14.51
C TYR A 85 -10.52 -18.88 -13.21
N GLU A 86 -10.59 -20.20 -13.24
CA GLU A 86 -10.28 -21.06 -12.08
C GLU A 86 -8.82 -20.82 -11.62
N ALA A 87 -7.87 -20.74 -12.56
CA ALA A 87 -6.47 -20.43 -12.26
C ALA A 87 -6.27 -19.01 -11.69
N TRP A 88 -7.00 -18.02 -12.21
CA TRP A 88 -6.99 -16.66 -11.67
C TRP A 88 -7.54 -16.63 -10.24
N GLN A 89 -8.62 -17.38 -9.97
CA GLN A 89 -9.30 -17.38 -8.67
C GLN A 89 -8.40 -17.90 -7.55
N GLU A 90 -7.59 -18.93 -7.82
CA GLU A 90 -6.64 -19.49 -6.85
C GLU A 90 -5.63 -18.47 -6.32
N THR A 91 -5.27 -17.49 -7.15
CA THR A 91 -4.21 -16.52 -6.82
C THR A 91 -4.74 -15.15 -6.44
N ASN A 92 -5.94 -14.78 -6.91
CA ASN A 92 -6.49 -13.42 -6.76
C ASN A 92 -7.69 -13.34 -5.81
N THR A 93 -8.06 -14.45 -5.16
CA THR A 93 -9.13 -14.45 -4.14
C THR A 93 -8.69 -15.13 -2.85
N GLY A 94 -9.49 -14.95 -1.79
CA GLY A 94 -9.26 -15.60 -0.51
C GLY A 94 -7.90 -15.27 0.13
N GLU A 95 -7.34 -16.22 0.88
CA GLU A 95 -6.14 -16.00 1.69
C GLU A 95 -4.89 -15.69 0.86
N ALA A 96 -4.76 -16.24 -0.34
CA ALA A 96 -3.64 -15.95 -1.24
C ALA A 96 -3.59 -14.46 -1.60
N CYS A 97 -4.76 -13.89 -1.95
CA CYS A 97 -4.88 -12.47 -2.23
C CYS A 97 -4.69 -11.60 -0.97
N TYR A 98 -5.34 -11.94 0.16
CA TYR A 98 -5.18 -11.18 1.41
C TYR A 98 -3.73 -11.11 1.86
N ARG A 99 -2.99 -12.21 1.70
CA ARG A 99 -1.57 -12.25 2.01
C ARG A 99 -0.77 -11.29 1.11
N SER A 100 -1.01 -11.30 -0.20
CA SER A 100 -0.33 -10.39 -1.12
C SER A 100 -0.64 -8.92 -0.80
N GLU A 101 -1.90 -8.59 -0.55
CA GLU A 101 -2.31 -7.23 -0.18
C GLU A 101 -1.69 -6.77 1.15
N ARG A 102 -1.64 -7.65 2.15
CA ARG A 102 -0.98 -7.40 3.42
C ARG A 102 0.51 -7.14 3.25
N GLU A 103 1.21 -7.98 2.48
CA GLU A 103 2.63 -7.81 2.17
C GLU A 103 2.87 -6.45 1.48
N ASN A 104 2.06 -6.10 0.47
CA ASN A 104 2.14 -4.81 -0.21
C ASN A 104 1.96 -3.62 0.75
N ARG A 105 0.99 -3.67 1.65
CA ARG A 105 0.76 -2.60 2.64
C ARG A 105 1.90 -2.47 3.64
N ILE A 106 2.48 -3.58 4.07
CA ILE A 106 3.66 -3.59 4.94
C ILE A 106 4.84 -2.96 4.20
N VAL A 107 5.13 -3.40 2.98
CA VAL A 107 6.24 -2.85 2.16
C VAL A 107 6.07 -1.35 1.98
N ASN A 108 4.90 -0.88 1.56
CA ASN A 108 4.64 0.55 1.37
C ASN A 108 4.84 1.37 2.67
N SER A 109 4.38 0.83 3.80
CA SER A 109 4.53 1.47 5.10
C SER A 109 6.00 1.55 5.52
N LEU A 110 6.76 0.46 5.32
CA LEU A 110 8.19 0.41 5.61
C LEU A 110 8.99 1.33 4.70
N THR A 111 8.67 1.40 3.40
CA THR A 111 9.30 2.33 2.47
C THR A 111 9.10 3.78 2.93
N MET A 112 7.89 4.15 3.35
CA MET A 112 7.62 5.49 3.86
C MET A 112 8.45 5.80 5.11
N ILE A 113 8.53 4.87 6.07
CA ILE A 113 9.35 5.02 7.28
C ILE A 113 10.83 5.13 6.93
N LEU A 114 11.33 4.26 6.06
CA LEU A 114 12.75 4.16 5.70
C LEU A 114 13.26 5.44 5.03
N ILE A 115 12.42 6.13 4.27
CA ILE A 115 12.77 7.41 3.63
C ILE A 115 12.55 8.59 4.59
N ALA A 116 11.42 8.62 5.30
CA ALA A 116 11.04 9.75 6.14
C ALA A 116 11.93 9.88 7.40
N LEU A 117 12.29 8.75 8.03
CA LEU A 117 13.08 8.74 9.25
C LEU A 117 14.46 9.40 9.10
N PRO A 118 15.32 9.01 8.13
CA PRO A 118 16.63 9.65 7.97
C PRO A 118 16.52 11.12 7.57
N LEU A 119 15.53 11.49 6.75
CA LEU A 119 15.28 12.88 6.38
C LEU A 119 14.94 13.73 7.62
N TYR A 120 14.05 13.23 8.48
CA TYR A 120 13.71 13.89 9.74
C TYR A 120 14.94 14.03 10.65
N ILE A 121 15.66 12.93 10.90
CA ILE A 121 16.84 12.93 11.78
C ILE A 121 17.89 13.91 11.28
N PHE A 122 18.20 13.90 9.99
CA PHE A 122 19.21 14.78 9.39
C PHE A 122 18.84 16.26 9.52
N HIS A 123 17.63 16.64 9.09
CA HIS A 123 17.20 18.04 9.13
C HIS A 123 17.06 18.54 10.58
N TRP A 124 16.55 17.70 11.48
CA TRP A 124 16.42 18.04 12.89
C TRP A 124 17.78 18.19 13.58
N ALA A 125 18.76 17.34 13.24
CA ALA A 125 20.12 17.45 13.78
C ALA A 125 20.77 18.80 13.39
N ILE A 126 20.55 19.26 12.15
CA ILE A 126 21.05 20.57 11.69
C ILE A 126 20.38 21.70 12.47
N ILE A 127 19.04 21.69 12.60
CA ILE A 127 18.30 22.70 13.37
C ILE A 127 18.83 22.77 14.81
N LYS A 128 19.02 21.62 15.46
CA LYS A 128 19.49 21.55 16.85
C LYS A 128 20.91 22.12 16.98
N LYS A 129 21.80 21.80 16.03
CA LYS A 129 23.17 22.34 15.99
C LYS A 129 23.17 23.85 15.83
N GLU A 130 22.41 24.37 14.86
CA GLU A 130 22.31 25.81 14.61
C GLU A 130 21.73 26.56 15.82
N LYS A 131 20.72 26.01 16.48
CA LYS A 131 20.15 26.63 17.69
C LYS A 131 21.20 26.80 18.79
N LYS A 132 22.01 25.76 19.04
CA LYS A 132 23.09 25.80 20.03
C LYS A 132 24.15 26.86 19.70
N GLU A 133 24.59 26.93 18.44
CA GLU A 133 25.57 27.91 17.97
C GLU A 133 25.09 29.37 18.02
N ASN A 134 23.78 29.63 18.15
CA ASN A 134 23.25 31.00 18.33
C ASN A 134 22.95 31.33 19.80
N GLU A 135 23.01 30.35 20.72
CA GLU A 135 22.80 30.53 22.17
C GLU A 135 24.13 30.68 22.93
N ASP A 136 25.24 30.16 22.37
CA ASP A 136 26.63 30.37 22.82
C ASP A 136 27.24 31.65 22.19
#